data_AF-A0A7J9ZXC1-F1
#
_entry.id   AF-A0A7J9ZXC1-F1
#
_cell.length_a   1.000
_cell.length_b   1.000
_cell.length_c   1.000
_cell.angle_alpha   90.00
_cell.angle_beta   90.00
_cell.angle_gamma   90.00
#
_symmetry.space_group_name_H-M   'P 1'
#
loop_
_entity.id
_entity.type
_entity.pdbx_description
1 polymer ?
#
loop_
_entity_poly.entity_id
_entity_poly.type
_entity_poly.pdbx_seq_one_letter_code
_entity_poly.pdbx_strand_id
1 'polypeptide(L)'
;MDRESAINAFDQELHAEPGSPHVLNVVGVGGIGKSRLLLEMRNRSAETHRTVTLDLQVPAMRQQEDALAVMRVELGKQGVRFDRFDIAYAVLWQRLHPHLRLDRDDLPFVAESEALSQILDGAAGVPVFGTGVGLIRLMERATSSVRRRRQIKVDDTLRALDDLTNAELADAVTYLFAEDLRAASEQRGYALFVDAYEALAAGRFRPGRGPAPDIWLRDLIVQLDRGLVVVASRE
;
A
#
# COMPACT_ATOMS: atom_id res chain seq x y z
N MET A 1 -6.28 15.79 25.29
CA MET A 1 -7.06 15.03 24.29
C MET A 1 -8.30 14.50 24.99
N ASP A 2 -9.48 14.86 24.49
CA ASP A 2 -10.73 14.21 24.90
C ASP A 2 -10.92 12.92 24.09
N ARG A 3 -10.78 11.78 24.77
CA ARG A 3 -10.84 10.46 24.15
C ARG A 3 -12.24 10.12 23.65
N GLU A 4 -13.28 10.56 24.38
CA GLU A 4 -14.67 10.27 24.01
C GLU A 4 -15.05 11.02 22.74
N SER A 5 -14.71 12.31 22.68
CA SER A 5 -14.89 13.12 21.46
C SER A 5 -14.13 12.54 20.26
N ALA A 6 -12.89 12.08 20.44
CA ALA A 6 -12.11 11.49 19.35
C ALA A 6 -12.70 10.16 18.84
N ILE A 7 -13.21 9.32 19.74
CA ILE A 7 -13.90 8.08 19.38
C ILE A 7 -15.21 8.37 18.64
N ASN A 8 -16.00 9.34 19.10
CA ASN A 8 -17.25 9.70 18.44
C ASN A 8 -16.99 10.25 17.02
N ALA A 9 -15.95 11.08 16.85
CA ALA A 9 -15.54 11.54 15.52
C ALA A 9 -15.10 10.38 14.62
N PHE A 10 -14.34 9.41 15.17
CA PHE A 10 -13.96 8.21 14.44
C PHE A 10 -15.18 7.39 13.99
N ASP A 11 -16.11 7.11 14.89
CA ASP A 11 -17.31 6.32 14.57
C ASP A 11 -18.17 7.04 13.52
N GLN A 12 -18.22 8.38 13.52
CA GLN A 12 -18.90 9.17 12.49
C GLN A 12 -18.22 9.08 11.12
N GLU A 13 -16.90 9.30 11.07
CA GLU A 13 -16.14 9.31 9.82
C GLU A 13 -15.97 7.91 9.21
N LEU A 14 -15.97 6.86 10.03
CA LEU A 14 -15.87 5.47 9.56
C LEU A 14 -17.05 5.07 8.66
N HIS A 15 -18.20 5.72 8.82
CA HIS A 15 -19.42 5.47 8.04
C HIS A 15 -19.71 6.56 7.01
N ALA A 16 -18.73 7.44 6.72
CA ALA A 16 -18.89 8.46 5.70
C ALA A 16 -19.09 7.85 4.30
N GLU A 17 -19.85 8.54 3.46
CA GLU A 17 -20.13 8.08 2.10
C GLU A 17 -18.83 7.97 1.27
N PRO A 18 -18.64 6.87 0.53
CA PRO A 18 -17.49 6.71 -0.35
C PRO A 18 -17.48 7.74 -1.50
N GLY A 19 -16.31 8.04 -2.06
CA GLY A 19 -16.15 8.90 -3.23
C GLY A 19 -15.29 10.16 -3.01
N SER A 20 -14.80 10.37 -1.79
CA SER A 20 -13.75 11.34 -1.49
C SER A 20 -12.83 10.81 -0.39
N PRO A 21 -11.57 11.27 -0.32
CA PRO A 21 -10.69 10.95 0.80
C PRO A 21 -11.22 11.48 2.12
N HIS A 22 -11.31 10.59 3.12
CA HIS A 22 -11.70 10.92 4.48
C HIS A 22 -10.51 10.76 5.41
N VAL A 23 -10.16 11.84 6.13
CA VAL A 23 -8.99 11.88 7.00
C VAL A 23 -9.37 12.42 8.37
N LEU A 24 -9.12 11.62 9.41
CA LEU A 24 -9.24 12.03 10.81
C LEU A 24 -7.86 12.28 11.42
N ASN A 25 -7.60 13.54 11.78
CA ASN A 25 -6.34 13.91 12.42
C ASN A 25 -6.46 13.86 13.95
N VAL A 26 -5.63 13.02 14.56
CA VAL A 26 -5.50 12.88 16.02
C VAL A 26 -4.22 13.58 16.47
N VAL A 27 -4.37 14.84 16.89
CA VAL A 27 -3.26 15.71 17.29
C VAL A 27 -3.12 15.72 18.82
N GLY A 28 -1.88 15.73 19.31
CA GLY A 28 -1.62 15.93 20.73
C GLY A 28 -0.16 15.74 21.13
N VAL A 29 0.18 16.17 22.34
CA VAL A 29 1.54 16.06 22.89
C VAL A 29 2.07 14.62 22.98
N GLY A 30 3.39 14.48 23.07
CA GLY A 30 4.05 13.18 23.22
C GLY A 30 3.62 12.49 24.52
N GLY A 31 3.39 11.17 24.47
CA GLY A 31 2.99 10.38 25.64
C GLY A 31 1.52 10.49 26.06
N ILE A 32 0.68 11.26 25.34
CA ILE A 32 -0.75 11.44 25.69
C ILE A 32 -1.63 10.21 25.41
N GLY A 33 -1.07 9.14 24.82
CA GLY A 33 -1.79 7.90 24.54
C GLY A 33 -2.37 7.76 23.13
N LYS A 34 -1.87 8.50 22.13
CA LYS A 34 -2.32 8.42 20.72
C LYS A 34 -2.28 6.99 20.16
N SER A 35 -1.17 6.28 20.31
CA SER A 35 -1.03 4.89 19.85
C SER A 35 -2.05 3.95 20.50
N ARG A 36 -2.35 4.17 21.79
CA ARG A 36 -3.38 3.40 22.50
C ARG A 36 -4.79 3.71 21.97
N LEU A 37 -5.04 4.97 21.60
CA LEU A 37 -6.30 5.38 20.97
C LEU A 37 -6.45 4.78 19.58
N LEU A 38 -5.42 4.82 18.73
CA LEU A 38 -5.45 4.19 17.40
C LEU A 38 -5.69 2.68 17.51
N LEU A 39 -5.05 2.00 18.47
CA LEU A 39 -5.29 0.58 18.71
C LEU A 39 -6.74 0.27 19.10
N GLU A 40 -7.38 1.13 19.90
CA GLU A 40 -8.80 1.00 20.23
C GLU A 40 -9.71 1.19 19.01
N MET A 41 -9.47 2.24 18.22
CA MET A 41 -10.20 2.50 16.97
C MET A 41 -10.05 1.34 15.97
N ARG A 42 -8.84 0.79 15.87
CA ARG A 42 -8.55 -0.41 15.07
C ARG A 42 -9.37 -1.60 15.54
N ASN A 43 -9.37 -1.90 16.83
CA ASN A 43 -10.12 -3.05 17.37
C ASN A 43 -11.64 -2.89 17.14
N ARG A 44 -12.17 -1.68 17.28
CA ARG A 44 -13.59 -1.37 17.02
C ARG A 44 -13.99 -1.56 15.55
N SER A 45 -13.09 -1.25 14.62
CA SER A 45 -13.35 -1.32 13.18
C SER A 45 -12.99 -2.66 12.55
N ALA A 46 -12.22 -3.53 13.23
CA ALA A 46 -11.70 -4.78 12.66
C ALA A 46 -12.79 -5.77 12.19
N GLU A 47 -13.98 -5.75 12.79
CA GLU A 47 -15.09 -6.62 12.38
C GLU A 47 -15.79 -6.13 11.11
N THR A 48 -15.91 -4.81 10.94
CA THR A 48 -16.71 -4.19 9.87
C THR A 48 -15.86 -3.68 8.71
N HIS A 49 -14.60 -3.35 8.95
CA HIS A 49 -13.67 -2.77 8.00
C HIS A 49 -12.38 -3.57 7.95
N ARG A 50 -11.64 -3.43 6.87
CA ARG A 50 -10.25 -3.90 6.83
C ARG A 50 -9.38 -2.90 7.54
N THR A 51 -8.44 -3.35 8.37
CA THR A 51 -7.62 -2.45 9.18
C THR A 51 -6.14 -2.64 8.87
N VAL A 52 -5.39 -1.55 8.78
CA VAL A 52 -3.95 -1.59 8.52
C VAL A 52 -3.27 -0.50 9.34
N THR A 53 -2.07 -0.76 9.86
CA THR A 53 -1.32 0.21 10.65
C THR A 53 0.04 0.49 10.03
N LEU A 54 0.29 1.76 9.75
CA LEU A 54 1.58 2.29 9.34
C LEU A 54 2.24 2.95 10.57
N ASP A 55 3.17 2.25 11.20
CA ASP A 55 3.94 2.78 12.33
C ASP A 55 5.23 3.45 11.86
N LEU A 56 5.21 4.78 11.78
CA LEU A 56 6.35 5.56 11.30
C LEU A 56 7.47 5.68 12.35
N GLN A 57 7.33 5.12 13.56
CA GLN A 57 8.47 4.90 14.45
C GLN A 57 9.43 3.85 13.87
N VAL A 58 8.94 2.92 13.06
CA VAL A 58 9.75 1.92 12.36
C VAL A 58 10.45 2.58 11.16
N PRO A 59 11.80 2.65 11.11
CA PRO A 59 12.50 3.36 10.04
C PRO A 59 12.21 2.85 8.62
N ALA A 60 12.02 1.53 8.45
CA ALA A 60 11.67 0.93 7.16
C ALA A 60 10.32 1.46 6.66
N MET A 61 9.32 1.61 7.53
CA MET A 61 7.99 2.13 7.17
C MET A 61 7.98 3.61 6.78
N ARG A 62 9.12 4.31 6.87
CA ARG A 62 9.28 5.67 6.32
C ARG A 62 9.65 5.68 4.85
N GLN A 63 10.10 4.55 4.32
CA GLN A 63 10.33 4.36 2.89
C GLN A 63 9.04 3.88 2.23
N GLN A 64 8.65 4.52 1.13
CA GLN A 64 7.39 4.26 0.42
C GLN A 64 7.23 2.77 0.06
N GLU A 65 8.27 2.18 -0.52
CA GLU A 65 8.25 0.81 -1.02
C GLU A 65 8.00 -0.21 0.10
N ASP A 66 8.79 -0.09 1.17
CA ASP A 66 8.67 -0.93 2.37
C ASP A 66 7.33 -0.75 3.07
N ALA A 67 6.85 0.50 3.16
CA ALA A 67 5.55 0.80 3.76
C ALA A 67 4.40 0.15 2.97
N LEU A 68 4.39 0.29 1.65
CA LEU A 68 3.38 -0.32 0.78
C LEU A 68 3.43 -1.85 0.86
N ALA A 69 4.63 -2.45 0.89
CA ALA A 69 4.82 -3.89 1.05
C ALA A 69 4.22 -4.41 2.36
N VAL A 70 4.48 -3.72 3.49
CA VAL A 70 3.91 -4.07 4.80
C VAL A 70 2.39 -3.96 4.79
N MET A 71 1.85 -2.85 4.28
CA MET A 71 0.41 -2.63 4.22
C MET A 71 -0.27 -3.68 3.34
N ARG A 72 0.34 -4.02 2.20
CA ARG A 72 -0.13 -5.08 1.31
C ARG A 72 -0.22 -6.43 2.03
N VAL A 73 0.78 -6.81 2.84
CA VAL A 73 0.75 -8.06 3.61
C VAL A 73 -0.39 -8.06 4.61
N GLU A 74 -0.56 -6.97 5.36
CA GLU A 74 -1.59 -6.87 6.40
C GLU A 74 -3.01 -6.87 5.81
N LEU A 75 -3.23 -6.16 4.71
CA LEU A 75 -4.51 -6.15 4.00
C LEU A 75 -4.76 -7.45 3.23
N GLY A 76 -3.72 -8.11 2.71
CA GLY A 76 -3.79 -9.42 2.07
C GLY A 76 -4.28 -10.52 3.01
N LYS A 77 -3.84 -10.50 4.28
CA LYS A 77 -4.37 -11.38 5.34
C LYS A 77 -5.88 -11.19 5.58
N GLN A 78 -6.45 -10.07 5.14
CA GLN A 78 -7.87 -9.73 5.23
C GLN A 78 -8.60 -9.92 3.89
N GLY A 79 -7.99 -10.67 2.96
CA GLY A 79 -8.59 -11.09 1.70
C GLY A 79 -8.52 -10.06 0.57
N VAL A 80 -7.71 -9.00 0.70
CA VAL A 80 -7.46 -8.07 -0.41
C VAL A 80 -6.48 -8.72 -1.39
N ARG A 81 -6.77 -8.61 -2.69
CA ARG A 81 -5.84 -9.02 -3.75
C ARG A 81 -5.15 -7.80 -4.31
N PHE A 82 -3.83 -7.88 -4.43
CA PHE A 82 -2.96 -6.81 -4.89
C PHE A 82 -2.23 -7.21 -6.17
N ASP A 83 -2.91 -7.89 -7.10
CA ASP A 83 -2.26 -8.49 -8.27
C ASP A 83 -1.54 -7.44 -9.15
N ARG A 84 -2.13 -6.24 -9.32
CA ARG A 84 -1.52 -5.17 -10.13
C ARG A 84 -0.36 -4.53 -9.39
N PHE A 85 -0.54 -4.25 -8.10
CA PHE A 85 0.53 -3.75 -7.24
C PHE A 85 1.70 -4.73 -7.18
N ASP A 86 1.45 -6.01 -6.96
CA ASP A 86 2.48 -7.05 -6.80
C ASP A 86 3.38 -7.12 -8.05
N ILE A 87 2.78 -7.03 -9.26
CA ILE A 87 3.53 -6.97 -10.52
C ILE A 87 4.37 -5.69 -10.61
N ALA A 88 3.77 -4.52 -10.37
CA ALA A 88 4.48 -3.26 -10.46
C ALA A 88 5.63 -3.15 -9.43
N TYR A 89 5.40 -3.67 -8.22
CA TYR A 89 6.41 -3.77 -7.17
C TYR A 89 7.57 -4.65 -7.60
N ALA A 90 7.31 -5.82 -8.21
CA ALA A 90 8.37 -6.68 -8.71
C ALA A 90 9.22 -6.00 -9.81
N VAL A 91 8.59 -5.21 -10.69
CA VAL A 91 9.33 -4.41 -11.69
C VAL A 91 10.22 -3.36 -11.00
N LEU A 92 9.67 -2.63 -10.04
CA LEU A 92 10.42 -1.63 -9.27
C LEU A 92 11.61 -2.27 -8.55
N TRP A 93 11.37 -3.36 -7.80
CA TRP A 93 12.40 -4.07 -7.05
C TRP A 93 13.53 -4.56 -7.95
N GLN A 94 13.20 -5.16 -9.11
CA GLN A 94 14.19 -5.65 -10.07
C GLN A 94 15.04 -4.52 -10.66
N ARG A 95 14.45 -3.33 -10.81
CA ARG A 95 15.14 -2.14 -11.33
C ARG A 95 16.08 -1.50 -10.30
N LEU A 96 15.71 -1.55 -9.02
CA LEU A 96 16.57 -1.13 -7.91
C LEU A 96 17.67 -2.14 -7.63
N HIS A 97 17.44 -3.42 -7.94
CA HIS A 97 18.38 -4.52 -7.72
C HIS A 97 18.68 -5.29 -9.02
N PRO A 98 19.27 -4.64 -10.05
CA PRO A 98 19.43 -5.25 -11.38
C PRO A 98 20.36 -6.47 -11.41
N HIS A 99 21.16 -6.66 -10.37
CA HIS A 99 22.09 -7.78 -10.22
C HIS A 99 21.48 -8.96 -9.46
N LEU A 100 20.35 -8.76 -8.78
CA LEU A 100 19.64 -9.82 -8.09
C LEU A 100 18.64 -10.44 -9.06
N ARG A 101 18.56 -11.76 -9.04
CA ARG A 101 17.47 -12.47 -9.72
C ARG A 101 16.25 -12.37 -8.83
N LEU A 102 15.09 -12.17 -9.44
CA LEU A 102 13.81 -12.32 -8.75
C LEU A 102 13.66 -13.78 -8.30
N ASP A 103 13.88 -14.03 -7.02
CA ASP A 103 13.61 -15.30 -6.34
C ASP A 103 12.52 -15.11 -5.27
N ARG A 104 11.90 -16.22 -4.85
CA ARG A 104 10.88 -16.28 -3.80
C ARG A 104 11.38 -15.74 -2.47
N ASP A 105 12.69 -15.88 -2.21
CA ASP A 105 13.32 -15.48 -0.95
C ASP A 105 13.67 -13.98 -0.91
N ASP A 106 13.79 -13.33 -2.07
CA ASP A 106 14.31 -11.96 -2.19
C ASP A 106 13.19 -10.90 -2.24
N LEU A 107 12.03 -11.26 -2.76
CA LEU A 107 10.88 -10.37 -2.81
C LEU A 107 10.06 -10.47 -1.51
N PRO A 108 9.69 -9.33 -0.90
CA PRO A 108 8.72 -9.36 0.17
C PRO A 108 7.40 -9.95 -0.35
N PHE A 109 6.68 -10.65 0.52
CA PHE A 109 5.29 -11.12 0.31
C PHE A 109 5.01 -12.07 -0.88
N VAL A 110 6.02 -12.66 -1.52
CA VAL A 110 5.81 -13.59 -2.65
C VAL A 110 4.93 -14.77 -2.28
N ALA A 111 5.12 -15.33 -1.09
CA ALA A 111 4.34 -16.47 -0.61
C ALA A 111 2.85 -16.13 -0.51
N GLU A 112 2.53 -14.87 -0.21
CA GLU A 112 1.18 -14.34 -0.12
C GLU A 112 0.65 -13.77 -1.44
N SER A 113 1.45 -13.73 -2.50
CA SER A 113 1.08 -13.23 -3.82
C SER A 113 0.77 -14.36 -4.79
N GLU A 114 -0.51 -14.47 -5.18
CA GLU A 114 -0.93 -15.43 -6.20
C GLU A 114 -0.33 -15.08 -7.56
N ALA A 115 -0.32 -13.79 -7.94
CA ALA A 115 0.25 -13.32 -9.20
C ALA A 115 1.75 -13.63 -9.32
N LEU A 116 2.55 -13.29 -8.28
CA LEU A 116 3.99 -13.53 -8.31
C LEU A 116 4.33 -15.02 -8.23
N SER A 117 3.61 -15.78 -7.39
CA SER A 117 3.79 -17.24 -7.34
C SER A 117 3.54 -17.89 -8.70
N GLN A 118 2.48 -17.49 -9.42
CA GLN A 118 2.19 -17.98 -10.77
C GLN A 118 3.26 -17.58 -11.79
N ILE A 119 3.77 -16.35 -11.71
CA ILE A 119 4.86 -15.88 -12.57
C ILE A 119 6.11 -16.74 -12.35
N LEU A 120 6.48 -17.00 -11.09
CA LEU A 120 7.67 -17.78 -10.74
C LEU A 120 7.52 -19.25 -11.14
N ASP A 121 6.34 -19.85 -10.93
CA ASP A 121 6.06 -21.24 -11.32
C ASP A 121 6.02 -21.42 -12.85
N GLY A 122 5.52 -20.43 -13.59
CA GLY A 122 5.50 -20.41 -15.04
C GLY A 122 6.86 -20.10 -15.69
N ALA A 123 7.85 -19.67 -14.90
CA ALA A 123 9.14 -19.17 -15.36
C ALA A 123 10.30 -20.17 -15.21
N ALA A 124 10.04 -21.45 -14.91
CA ALA A 124 11.08 -22.49 -14.86
C ALA A 124 11.96 -22.47 -16.13
N GLY A 125 13.11 -21.77 -16.06
CA GLY A 125 14.08 -21.62 -17.15
C GLY A 125 14.17 -20.25 -17.85
N VAL A 126 13.42 -19.21 -17.47
CA VAL A 126 13.51 -17.88 -18.12
C VAL A 126 14.22 -16.85 -17.20
N PRO A 127 15.43 -16.38 -17.55
CA PRO A 127 16.24 -15.52 -16.68
C PRO A 127 15.91 -14.02 -16.75
N VAL A 128 14.86 -13.60 -17.46
CA VAL A 128 14.61 -12.17 -17.76
C VAL A 128 13.25 -11.75 -17.22
N PHE A 129 13.21 -11.40 -15.92
CA PHE A 129 12.06 -10.75 -15.29
C PHE A 129 12.08 -9.22 -15.44
N GLY A 130 13.01 -8.67 -16.24
CA GLY A 130 13.30 -7.24 -16.28
C GLY A 130 12.27 -6.35 -16.97
N THR A 131 11.06 -6.85 -17.28
CA THR A 131 10.00 -6.05 -17.90
C THR A 131 8.62 -6.39 -17.34
N GLY A 132 7.83 -5.37 -16.99
CA GLY A 132 6.42 -5.49 -16.59
C GLY A 132 5.57 -6.20 -17.63
N VAL A 133 5.78 -5.92 -18.93
CA VAL A 133 5.10 -6.64 -20.01
C VAL A 133 5.51 -8.12 -20.04
N GLY A 134 6.76 -8.44 -19.72
CA GLY A 134 7.24 -9.81 -19.58
C GLY A 134 6.54 -10.57 -18.44
N LEU A 135 6.40 -9.93 -17.27
CA LEU A 135 5.70 -10.48 -16.11
C LEU A 135 4.22 -10.74 -16.42
N ILE A 136 3.54 -9.77 -17.05
CA ILE A 136 2.14 -9.93 -17.48
C ILE A 136 2.00 -11.13 -18.42
N ARG A 137 2.86 -11.25 -19.43
CA ARG A 137 2.81 -12.37 -20.40
C ARG A 137 3.07 -13.72 -19.77
N LEU A 138 4.00 -13.82 -18.81
CA LEU A 138 4.28 -15.06 -18.09
C LEU A 138 3.06 -15.50 -17.27
N MET A 139 2.46 -14.56 -16.55
CA MET A 139 1.23 -14.79 -15.80
C MET A 139 0.07 -15.21 -16.72
N GLU A 140 -0.14 -14.53 -17.84
CA GLU A 140 -1.17 -14.89 -18.83
C GLU A 140 -0.96 -16.30 -19.40
N ARG A 141 0.29 -16.76 -19.53
CA ARG A 141 0.62 -18.12 -20.00
C ARG A 141 0.42 -19.16 -18.91
N ALA A 142 0.77 -18.84 -17.66
CA ALA A 142 0.57 -19.72 -16.50
C ALA A 142 -0.92 -19.93 -16.18
N THR A 143 -1.76 -18.93 -16.46
CA THR A 143 -3.22 -18.99 -16.28
C THR A 143 -3.91 -19.74 -17.44
N SER A 144 -3.97 -21.07 -17.35
CA SER A 144 -4.65 -21.94 -18.36
C SER A 144 -6.18 -21.80 -18.43
N SER A 145 -6.80 -20.96 -17.58
CA SER A 145 -8.26 -20.82 -17.49
C SER A 145 -8.74 -19.41 -17.86
N VAL A 146 -9.54 -19.33 -18.94
CA VAL A 146 -10.17 -18.11 -19.48
C VAL A 146 -10.96 -17.30 -18.44
N ARG A 147 -11.50 -17.95 -17.40
CA ARG A 147 -12.20 -17.29 -16.27
C ARG A 147 -11.25 -16.51 -15.35
N ARG A 148 -9.99 -16.93 -15.23
CA ARG A 148 -8.99 -16.33 -14.32
C ARG A 148 -8.27 -15.14 -14.97
N ARG A 149 -8.07 -15.15 -16.29
CA ARG A 149 -7.61 -13.98 -17.09
C ARG A 149 -8.53 -12.75 -16.95
N ARG A 150 -9.80 -12.93 -16.59
CA ARG A 150 -10.74 -11.81 -16.33
C ARG A 150 -10.62 -11.20 -14.94
N GLN A 151 -9.91 -11.81 -13.99
CA GLN A 151 -9.80 -11.28 -12.62
C GLN A 151 -8.75 -10.18 -12.50
N ILE A 152 -7.69 -10.22 -13.31
CA ILE A 152 -6.65 -9.20 -13.27
C ILE A 152 -6.96 -8.16 -14.34
N LYS A 153 -7.33 -6.96 -13.91
CA LYS A 153 -7.60 -5.84 -14.79
C LYS A 153 -6.27 -5.28 -15.29
N VAL A 154 -5.74 -5.80 -16.38
CA VAL A 154 -4.56 -5.20 -17.04
C VAL A 154 -4.99 -3.83 -17.58
N ASP A 155 -4.61 -2.77 -16.86
CA ASP A 155 -4.84 -1.38 -17.25
C ASP A 155 -3.63 -0.80 -18.00
N ASP A 156 -3.81 0.41 -18.54
CA ASP A 156 -2.77 1.06 -19.35
C ASP A 156 -1.51 1.38 -18.53
N THR A 157 -1.67 1.66 -17.23
CA THR A 157 -0.55 1.87 -16.30
C THR A 157 0.32 0.63 -16.18
N LEU A 158 -0.29 -0.55 -16.01
CA LEU A 158 0.44 -1.81 -15.90
C LEU A 158 1.21 -2.16 -17.19
N ARG A 159 0.71 -1.74 -18.36
CA ARG A 159 1.37 -1.95 -19.66
C ARG A 159 2.53 -0.99 -19.90
N ALA A 160 2.48 0.20 -19.31
CA ALA A 160 3.48 1.25 -19.49
C ALA A 160 4.68 1.12 -18.54
N LEU A 161 4.66 0.20 -17.57
CA LEU A 161 5.68 0.10 -16.51
C LEU A 161 7.13 0.11 -17.02
N ASP A 162 7.38 -0.49 -18.19
CA ASP A 162 8.71 -0.59 -18.80
C ASP A 162 9.26 0.74 -19.32
N ASP A 163 8.36 1.63 -19.73
CA ASP A 163 8.69 2.93 -20.33
C ASP A 163 8.80 4.03 -19.27
N LEU A 164 8.34 3.78 -18.04
CA LEU A 164 8.41 4.75 -16.94
C LEU A 164 9.86 4.96 -16.49
N THR A 165 10.17 6.15 -15.99
CA THR A 165 11.36 6.41 -15.17
C THR A 165 11.22 5.79 -13.78
N ASN A 166 12.28 5.75 -12.97
CA ASN A 166 12.19 5.22 -11.59
C ASN A 166 11.21 6.02 -10.72
N ALA A 167 11.13 7.33 -10.92
CA ALA A 167 10.19 8.19 -10.17
C ALA A 167 8.75 7.88 -10.57
N GLU A 168 8.46 7.88 -11.88
CA GLU A 168 7.12 7.54 -12.39
C GLU A 168 6.71 6.10 -12.05
N LEU A 169 7.66 5.17 -11.99
CA LEU A 169 7.41 3.79 -11.57
C LEU A 169 7.04 3.72 -10.08
N ALA A 170 7.72 4.48 -9.22
CA ALA A 170 7.35 4.57 -7.81
C ALA A 170 5.92 5.14 -7.64
N ASP A 171 5.58 6.18 -8.41
CA ASP A 171 4.22 6.76 -8.42
C ASP A 171 3.18 5.75 -8.92
N ALA A 172 3.50 5.00 -9.99
CA ALA A 172 2.64 3.94 -10.52
C ALA A 172 2.41 2.81 -9.51
N VAL A 173 3.43 2.43 -8.73
CA VAL A 173 3.30 1.43 -7.66
C VAL A 173 2.32 1.91 -6.58
N THR A 174 2.42 3.17 -6.13
CA THR A 174 1.46 3.76 -5.18
C THR A 174 0.05 3.80 -5.77
N TYR A 175 -0.07 4.20 -7.03
CA TYR A 175 -1.36 4.24 -7.74
C TYR A 175 -2.02 2.86 -7.81
N LEU A 176 -1.27 1.83 -8.24
CA LEU A 176 -1.80 0.48 -8.37
C LEU A 176 -2.16 -0.14 -7.01
N PHE A 177 -1.42 0.18 -5.94
CA PHE A 177 -1.83 -0.17 -4.58
C PHE A 177 -3.20 0.40 -4.22
N ALA A 178 -3.39 1.70 -4.45
CA ALA A 178 -4.65 2.38 -4.15
C ALA A 178 -5.81 1.83 -5.01
N GLU A 179 -5.57 1.55 -6.29
CA GLU A 179 -6.56 0.94 -7.18
C GLU A 179 -6.97 -0.47 -6.75
N ASP A 180 -6.02 -1.30 -6.33
CA ASP A 180 -6.30 -2.66 -5.83
C ASP A 180 -7.10 -2.62 -4.53
N LEU A 181 -6.71 -1.73 -3.61
CA LEU A 181 -7.45 -1.51 -2.38
C LEU A 181 -8.86 -0.96 -2.65
N ARG A 182 -9.00 -0.02 -3.59
CA ARG A 182 -10.30 0.54 -3.99
C ARG A 182 -11.23 -0.54 -4.52
N ALA A 183 -10.75 -1.36 -5.45
CA ALA A 183 -11.52 -2.46 -6.03
C ALA A 183 -11.98 -3.48 -4.96
N ALA A 184 -11.13 -3.77 -3.98
CA ALA A 184 -11.48 -4.68 -2.88
C ALA A 184 -12.44 -4.06 -1.85
N SER A 185 -12.61 -2.74 -1.87
CA SER A 185 -13.35 -1.98 -0.86
C SER A 185 -14.79 -1.62 -1.26
N GLU A 186 -15.30 -2.17 -2.37
CA GLU A 186 -16.69 -1.96 -2.80
C GLU A 186 -17.72 -2.45 -1.78
N GLN A 187 -17.44 -3.57 -1.10
CA GLN A 187 -18.36 -4.20 -0.14
C GLN A 187 -17.94 -4.04 1.32
N ARG A 188 -16.66 -3.76 1.55
CA ARG A 188 -16.06 -3.64 2.89
C ARG A 188 -14.96 -2.60 2.84
N GLY A 189 -15.21 -1.42 3.41
CA GLY A 189 -14.22 -0.34 3.45
C GLY A 189 -12.97 -0.70 4.26
N TYR A 190 -12.02 0.24 4.31
CA TYR A 190 -10.83 0.12 5.14
C TYR A 190 -10.75 1.25 6.19
N ALA A 191 -9.97 1.00 7.23
CA ALA A 191 -9.45 1.99 8.16
C ALA A 191 -7.92 1.87 8.19
N LEU A 192 -7.23 2.88 7.67
CA LEU A 192 -5.77 2.97 7.65
C LEU A 192 -5.32 3.87 8.78
N PHE A 193 -4.48 3.35 9.67
CA PHE A 193 -3.98 4.06 10.84
C PHE A 193 -2.52 4.44 10.63
N VAL A 194 -2.24 5.74 10.51
CA VAL A 194 -0.87 6.28 10.47
C VAL A 194 -0.50 6.74 11.87
N ASP A 195 0.47 6.08 12.49
CA ASP A 195 1.02 6.51 13.79
C ASP A 195 2.35 7.23 13.61
N ALA A 196 2.64 8.15 14.53
CA ALA A 196 3.86 8.94 14.58
C ALA A 196 4.20 9.68 13.27
N TYR A 197 3.21 10.36 12.68
CA TYR A 197 3.37 11.10 11.42
C TYR A 197 4.58 12.05 11.40
N GLU A 198 4.88 12.69 12.53
CA GLU A 198 6.04 13.58 12.68
C GLU A 198 7.39 12.90 12.41
N ALA A 199 7.47 11.57 12.48
CA ALA A 199 8.69 10.82 12.23
C ALA A 199 9.14 10.88 10.77
N LEU A 200 8.23 11.19 9.83
CA LEU A 200 8.58 11.50 8.43
C LEU A 200 9.37 12.81 8.34
N ALA A 201 9.03 13.82 9.15
CA ALA A 201 9.74 15.10 9.20
C ALA A 201 11.07 15.03 9.98
N ALA A 202 11.20 14.09 10.91
CA ALA A 202 12.41 13.90 11.73
C ALA A 202 13.63 13.41 10.93
N GLY A 203 13.44 12.93 9.69
CA GLY A 203 14.52 12.52 8.80
C GLY A 203 15.16 13.71 8.08
N ARG A 204 16.36 14.15 8.52
CA ARG A 204 17.31 15.08 7.84
C ARG A 204 16.71 16.09 6.84
N PHE A 205 15.56 16.70 7.15
CA PHE A 205 15.00 17.74 6.28
C PHE A 205 15.90 18.97 6.40
N ARG A 206 16.62 19.28 5.32
CA ARG A 206 17.27 20.58 5.15
C ARG A 206 16.28 21.46 4.41
N PRO A 207 15.75 22.53 5.03
CA PRO A 207 14.87 23.47 4.35
C PRO A 207 15.51 23.91 3.03
N GLY A 208 14.79 23.74 1.91
CA GLY A 208 15.25 24.16 0.58
C GLY A 208 16.01 23.11 -0.26
N ARG A 209 16.08 21.83 0.17
CA ARG A 209 16.73 20.77 -0.62
C ARG A 209 15.87 19.49 -0.67
N GLY A 210 15.06 19.36 -1.73
CA GLY A 210 14.32 18.14 -2.07
C GLY A 210 12.82 18.18 -1.77
N PRO A 211 12.06 17.21 -2.33
CA PRO A 211 10.65 17.03 -2.01
C PRO A 211 10.44 16.77 -0.51
N ALA A 212 9.29 17.17 0.04
CA ALA A 212 8.96 16.85 1.43
C ALA A 212 8.86 15.33 1.63
N PRO A 213 9.39 14.79 2.74
CA PRO A 213 9.50 13.34 2.96
C PRO A 213 8.15 12.62 3.10
N ASP A 214 7.06 13.37 3.24
CA ASP A 214 5.69 12.88 3.38
C ASP A 214 4.87 12.94 2.08
N ILE A 215 5.44 13.39 0.96
CA ILE A 215 4.73 13.54 -0.32
C ILE A 215 4.08 12.21 -0.76
N TRP A 216 4.84 11.12 -0.76
CA TRP A 216 4.32 9.80 -1.16
C TRP A 216 3.09 9.38 -0.34
N LEU A 217 3.08 9.68 0.95
CA LEU A 217 1.98 9.31 1.85
C LEU A 217 0.77 10.21 1.61
N ARG A 218 0.98 11.49 1.36
CA ARG A 218 -0.10 12.41 0.97
C ARG A 218 -0.71 12.00 -0.36
N ASP A 219 0.12 11.65 -1.34
CA ASP A 219 -0.32 11.19 -2.66
C ASP A 219 -1.09 9.88 -2.56
N LEU A 220 -0.67 8.95 -1.68
CA LEU A 220 -1.45 7.77 -1.37
C LEU A 220 -2.81 8.15 -0.76
N ILE A 221 -2.84 8.97 0.29
CA ILE A 221 -4.07 9.35 1.00
C ILE A 221 -5.09 10.02 0.06
N VAL A 222 -4.65 10.86 -0.88
CA VAL A 222 -5.55 11.51 -1.85
C VAL A 222 -6.22 10.50 -2.80
N GLN A 223 -5.62 9.34 -3.01
CA GLN A 223 -6.17 8.29 -3.86
C GLN A 223 -7.10 7.33 -3.10
N LEU A 224 -7.14 7.43 -1.77
CA LEU A 224 -7.89 6.57 -0.88
C LEU A 224 -9.29 7.14 -0.63
N ASP A 225 -10.31 6.66 -1.36
CA ASP A 225 -11.69 7.21 -1.39
C ASP A 225 -12.80 6.23 -0.93
N ARG A 226 -12.43 5.07 -0.37
CA ARG A 226 -13.34 3.97 0.04
C ARG A 226 -13.21 3.59 1.51
N GLY A 227 -12.66 4.47 2.32
CA GLY A 227 -12.40 4.20 3.73
C GLY A 227 -11.90 5.44 4.45
N LEU A 228 -11.47 5.22 5.69
CA LEU A 228 -10.98 6.27 6.58
C LEU A 228 -9.47 6.15 6.75
N VAL A 229 -8.76 7.26 6.67
CA VAL A 229 -7.37 7.38 7.12
C VAL A 229 -7.35 8.13 8.45
N VAL A 230 -6.81 7.52 9.50
CA VAL A 230 -6.60 8.16 10.80
C VAL A 230 -5.13 8.47 10.97
N VAL A 231 -4.77 9.75 11.14
CA VAL A 231 -3.37 10.19 11.26
C VAL A 231 -3.11 10.72 12.67
N ALA A 232 -2.27 10.02 13.43
CA ALA A 232 -1.76 10.52 14.69
C ALA A 232 -0.48 11.34 14.50
N SER A 233 -0.48 12.56 15.02
CA SER A 233 0.64 13.50 14.93
C SER A 233 0.86 14.25 16.24
N ARG A 234 2.01 14.91 16.37
CA ARG A 234 2.31 15.84 17.46
C ARG A 234 1.83 17.25 17.12
N GLU A 235 1.41 17.98 18.16
CA GLU A 235 1.21 19.44 18.10
C GLU A 235 2.51 20.17 17.74
#